data_AF-A0A953A1P6-F1
#
_entry.id   AF-A0A953A1P6-F1
#
_cell.length_a   1.000
_cell.length_b   1.000
_cell.length_c   1.000
_cell.angle_alpha   90.00
_cell.angle_beta   90.00
_cell.angle_gamma   90.00
#
_symmetry.space_group_name_H-M   'P 1'
#
loop_
_entity.id
_entity.type
_entity.pdbx_description
1 polymer ?
#
loop_
_entity_poly.entity_id
_entity_poly.type
_entity_poly.pdbx_seq_one_letter_code
_entity_poly.pdbx_strand_id
1 'polypeptide(L)'
;MNAATETATAGAGRTWQYPGATTGIVVGPMRPEWLAQLTQARAILWCAGTDDLVRPLTELPTTAVQRIPLDESAPARLAESLPRFLRLDARRLPSVFVALGETEAAQRRLEPLLEWLVAELREQHRARVTRQQDAFRWQQHVLANLDAYAQRPLPEQWRGALAGLPAAVCGAGPSLDVSAARLLAAQEGCVVFAADSALRTLARHGVRADFAVSIDVAKRPEKCLPESGELPGRVILAAVSPPGWRARVDAEKLRFVSSRQITTDWATQRRIPAPAVAVAENCGVTALELARWLGCSPIYLFGLDLALSGRQRHTAAVDATIYARSGFDAEQEFPEVPGNWEPSVPTHALGDWRALNARLATFPAGTVGNVTDRGARLENTCAIRPDEWVMPPAVDKAVRLAALEDAGVSPATGSETAAELRRCGERLDAALPELRAVLASGGPAAVAVALRPWLADATIGRALGAYALKLMPHLLPPTEGDATFWSGLLDELGELSRALAALR
;
A
#
# COMPACT_ATOMS: atom_id res chain seq x y z
N MET A 1 6.35 -16.94 -0.16
CA MET A 1 7.64 -17.62 -0.27
C MET A 1 8.58 -16.86 -1.19
N ASN A 2 9.38 -15.97 -0.60
CA ASN A 2 10.85 -15.96 -0.72
C ASN A 2 11.30 -15.61 0.71
N ALA A 3 11.08 -16.56 1.63
CA ALA A 3 11.52 -16.41 3.00
C ALA A 3 13.05 -16.42 2.98
N ALA A 4 13.68 -15.41 3.58
CA ALA A 4 15.10 -15.49 3.82
C ALA A 4 15.39 -16.74 4.65
N THR A 5 16.39 -17.53 4.27
CA THR A 5 16.90 -18.55 5.16
C THR A 5 17.82 -17.86 6.14
N GLU A 6 17.39 -17.77 7.40
CA GLU A 6 18.26 -17.31 8.47
C GLU A 6 19.20 -18.45 8.87
N THR A 7 20.50 -18.17 8.85
CA THR A 7 21.51 -19.12 9.31
C THR A 7 22.46 -18.41 10.27
N ALA A 8 22.75 -19.08 11.40
CA ALA A 8 23.84 -18.70 12.27
C ALA A 8 25.16 -19.14 11.61
N THR A 9 26.13 -18.23 11.53
CA THR A 9 27.49 -18.56 11.09
C THR A 9 28.38 -18.85 12.29
N ALA A 10 29.48 -19.58 12.05
CA ALA A 10 30.50 -19.78 13.08
C ALA A 10 30.98 -18.41 13.62
N GLY A 11 31.03 -18.26 14.95
CA GLY A 11 31.52 -17.04 15.61
C GLY A 11 30.53 -15.87 15.73
N ALA A 12 29.31 -16.08 16.24
CA ALA A 12 28.33 -15.00 16.51
C ALA A 12 28.04 -14.11 15.29
N GLY A 13 27.74 -14.70 14.12
CA GLY A 13 27.23 -13.97 12.96
C GLY A 13 25.84 -14.46 12.58
N ARG A 14 25.02 -13.58 11.99
CA ARG A 14 23.72 -13.93 11.41
C ARG A 14 23.72 -13.59 9.93
N THR A 15 23.18 -14.48 9.10
CA THR A 15 22.94 -14.17 7.69
C THR A 15 21.49 -14.44 7.30
N TRP A 16 20.92 -13.53 6.53
CA TRP A 16 19.62 -13.70 5.87
C TRP A 16 19.88 -13.88 4.38
N GLN A 17 19.77 -15.12 3.92
CA GLN A 17 20.05 -15.47 2.54
C GLN A 17 18.77 -15.40 1.70
N TYR A 18 18.77 -14.55 0.68
CA TYR A 18 17.69 -14.47 -0.28
C TYR A 18 18.06 -15.24 -1.56
N PRO A 19 17.19 -16.15 -2.04
CA PRO A 19 17.49 -16.94 -3.23
C PRO A 19 17.87 -16.08 -4.44
N GLY A 20 19.05 -16.35 -5.01
CA GLY A 20 19.57 -15.67 -6.19
C GLY A 20 19.99 -14.21 -5.97
N ALA A 21 20.16 -13.72 -4.73
CA ALA A 21 20.59 -12.36 -4.48
C ALA A 21 21.83 -11.97 -5.29
N THR A 22 21.79 -10.81 -5.96
CA THR A 22 22.93 -10.27 -6.73
C THR A 22 23.64 -9.13 -5.99
N THR A 23 23.12 -8.72 -4.84
CA THR A 23 23.59 -7.60 -4.02
C THR A 23 23.66 -8.02 -2.56
N GLY A 24 24.56 -7.42 -1.77
CA GLY A 24 24.74 -7.76 -0.36
C GLY A 24 24.65 -6.54 0.57
N ILE A 25 24.08 -6.71 1.76
CA ILE A 25 24.16 -5.72 2.85
C ILE A 25 25.00 -6.32 3.97
N VAL A 26 26.00 -5.58 4.44
CA VAL A 26 26.87 -5.99 5.55
C VAL A 26 26.67 -5.02 6.71
N VAL A 27 26.39 -5.53 7.90
CA VAL A 27 26.29 -4.75 9.15
C VAL A 27 27.36 -5.25 10.13
N GLY A 28 28.23 -4.34 10.56
CA GLY A 28 29.40 -4.65 11.37
C GLY A 28 30.65 -5.00 10.54
N PRO A 29 31.73 -5.45 11.20
CA PRO A 29 32.99 -5.78 10.53
C PRO A 29 32.81 -6.91 9.50
N MET A 30 33.49 -6.77 8.35
CA MET A 30 33.50 -7.78 7.30
C MET A 30 34.22 -9.04 7.78
N ARG A 31 33.68 -10.21 7.44
CA ARG A 31 34.27 -11.50 7.83
C ARG A 31 34.75 -12.32 6.63
N PRO A 32 35.87 -13.07 6.75
CA PRO A 32 36.43 -13.86 5.66
C PRO A 32 35.44 -14.85 5.03
N GLU A 33 34.59 -15.49 5.85
CA GLU A 33 33.62 -16.48 5.38
C GLU A 33 32.55 -15.91 4.44
N TRP A 34 32.36 -14.59 4.40
CA TRP A 34 31.40 -13.95 3.49
C TRP A 34 32.00 -13.52 2.16
N LEU A 35 33.34 -13.43 2.07
CA LEU A 35 34.03 -12.88 0.89
C LEU A 35 33.70 -13.65 -0.38
N ALA A 36 33.62 -14.99 -0.32
CA ALA A 36 33.27 -15.81 -1.48
C ALA A 36 31.90 -15.47 -2.08
N GLN A 37 30.92 -15.06 -1.27
CA GLN A 37 29.60 -14.65 -1.73
C GLN A 37 29.60 -13.18 -2.17
N LEU A 38 30.25 -12.31 -1.39
CA LEU A 38 30.29 -10.87 -1.63
C LEU A 38 31.11 -10.49 -2.87
N THR A 39 32.15 -11.25 -3.21
CA THR A 39 32.90 -11.08 -4.48
C THR A 39 32.05 -11.31 -5.72
N GLN A 40 30.99 -12.11 -5.62
CA GLN A 40 30.04 -12.36 -6.71
C GLN A 40 28.90 -11.32 -6.74
N ALA A 41 28.73 -10.53 -5.67
CA ALA A 41 27.73 -9.49 -5.62
C ALA A 41 28.15 -8.32 -6.51
N ARG A 42 27.24 -7.81 -7.33
CA ARG A 42 27.51 -6.65 -8.18
C ARG A 42 27.54 -5.33 -7.40
N ALA A 43 27.01 -5.31 -6.17
CA ALA A 43 27.00 -4.15 -5.29
C ALA A 43 26.84 -4.58 -3.83
N ILE A 44 27.48 -3.84 -2.93
CA ILE A 44 27.51 -4.08 -1.49
C ILE A 44 27.19 -2.76 -0.75
N LEU A 45 26.28 -2.82 0.21
CA LEU A 45 26.03 -1.74 1.18
C LEU A 45 26.63 -2.14 2.52
N TRP A 46 27.70 -1.49 2.95
CA TRP A 46 28.44 -1.85 4.16
C TRP A 46 28.27 -0.80 5.25
N CYS A 47 27.58 -1.16 6.34
CA CYS A 47 27.41 -0.32 7.51
C CYS A 47 28.25 -0.86 8.69
N ALA A 48 29.31 -0.14 9.09
CA ALA A 48 30.22 -0.59 10.13
C ALA A 48 30.88 0.59 10.86
N GLY A 49 31.64 0.30 11.92
CA GLY A 49 32.44 1.31 12.59
C GLY A 49 33.45 1.95 11.64
N THR A 50 33.80 3.22 11.86
CA THR A 50 34.66 3.99 10.95
C THR A 50 36.01 3.29 10.71
N ASP A 51 36.60 2.71 11.76
CA ASP A 51 37.87 1.97 11.67
C ASP A 51 37.76 0.72 10.78
N ASP A 52 36.61 0.05 10.79
CA ASP A 52 36.36 -1.10 9.92
C ASP A 52 36.20 -0.68 8.46
N LEU A 53 35.51 0.44 8.20
CA LEU A 53 35.23 0.93 6.86
C LEU A 53 36.47 1.38 6.09
N VAL A 54 37.53 1.78 6.79
CA VAL A 54 38.82 2.21 6.22
C VAL A 54 39.71 1.01 5.85
N ARG A 55 39.40 -0.19 6.35
CA ARG A 55 40.19 -1.40 6.02
C ARG A 55 40.17 -1.66 4.51
N PRO A 56 41.34 -1.88 3.89
CA PRO A 56 41.42 -2.23 2.48
C PRO A 56 40.67 -3.54 2.22
N LEU A 57 39.70 -3.51 1.30
CA LEU A 57 39.03 -4.71 0.81
C LEU A 57 39.76 -5.18 -0.45
N THR A 58 40.94 -5.79 -0.29
CA THR A 58 41.80 -6.21 -1.40
C THR A 58 41.17 -7.26 -2.33
N GLU A 59 40.14 -7.97 -1.86
CA GLU A 59 39.45 -9.03 -2.61
C GLU A 59 38.09 -8.59 -3.20
N LEU A 60 37.58 -7.40 -2.86
CA LEU A 60 36.29 -6.93 -3.35
C LEU A 60 36.48 -5.85 -4.41
N PRO A 61 35.71 -5.88 -5.53
CA PRO A 61 35.77 -4.82 -6.52
C PRO A 61 35.37 -3.48 -5.85
N THR A 62 36.33 -2.57 -5.68
CA THR A 62 36.21 -1.33 -4.90
C THR A 62 35.15 -0.36 -5.42
N THR A 63 34.74 -0.49 -6.69
CA THR A 63 33.68 0.30 -7.34
C THR A 63 32.26 -0.14 -6.97
N ALA A 64 32.10 -1.27 -6.26
CA ALA A 64 30.81 -1.85 -5.95
C ALA A 64 30.34 -1.62 -4.49
N VAL A 65 31.14 -0.96 -3.64
CA VAL A 65 30.88 -0.86 -2.18
C VAL A 65 30.47 0.55 -1.74
N GLN A 66 29.22 0.69 -1.30
CA GLN A 66 28.73 1.89 -0.62
C GLN A 66 28.94 1.72 0.90
N ARG A 67 29.71 2.63 1.52
CA ARG A 67 30.05 2.60 2.95
C ARG A 67 29.18 3.56 3.77
N ILE A 68 28.64 3.12 4.90
CA ILE A 68 27.85 3.94 5.83
C ILE A 68 28.42 3.81 7.25
N PRO A 69 28.98 4.88 7.84
CA PRO A 69 29.45 4.83 9.23
C PRO A 69 28.32 4.46 10.18
N LEU A 70 28.59 3.53 11.09
CA LEU A 70 27.70 3.11 12.16
C LEU A 70 27.88 4.05 13.37
N ASP A 71 27.18 5.18 13.33
CA ASP A 71 27.04 6.16 14.41
C ASP A 71 25.56 6.47 14.67
N GLU A 72 25.26 7.46 15.52
CA GLU A 72 23.89 7.85 15.87
C GLU A 72 23.02 8.26 14.66
N SER A 73 23.64 8.71 13.56
CA SER A 73 22.97 9.12 12.33
C SER A 73 22.92 8.01 11.26
N ALA A 74 23.47 6.82 11.55
CA ALA A 74 23.43 5.68 10.65
C ALA A 74 21.99 5.29 10.22
N PRO A 75 20.98 5.27 11.10
CA PRO A 75 19.60 4.95 10.69
C PRO A 75 19.07 5.89 9.60
N ALA A 76 19.30 7.21 9.74
CA ALA A 76 18.86 8.20 8.77
C ALA A 76 19.58 8.03 7.41
N ARG A 77 20.91 7.81 7.43
CA ARG A 77 21.69 7.58 6.20
C ARG A 77 21.32 6.27 5.50
N LEU A 78 21.04 5.22 6.28
CA LEU A 78 20.55 3.95 5.75
C LEU A 78 19.16 4.12 5.12
N ALA A 79 18.25 4.83 5.78
CA ALA A 79 16.93 5.12 5.23
C ALA A 79 16.99 5.89 3.89
N GLU A 80 17.96 6.78 3.70
CA GLU A 80 18.19 7.46 2.43
C GLU A 80 18.83 6.55 1.35
N SER A 81 19.80 5.72 1.77
CA SER A 81 20.63 4.93 0.87
C SER A 81 19.98 3.64 0.40
N LEU A 82 19.27 2.96 1.30
CA LEU A 82 18.70 1.63 1.07
C LEU A 82 17.73 1.61 -0.13
N PRO A 83 16.80 2.56 -0.32
CA PRO A 83 15.93 2.57 -1.50
C PRO A 83 16.70 2.67 -2.82
N ARG A 84 17.81 3.44 -2.87
CA ARG A 84 18.67 3.54 -4.06
C ARG A 84 19.42 2.22 -4.30
N PHE A 85 19.96 1.64 -3.24
CA PHE A 85 20.65 0.35 -3.29
C PHE A 85 19.72 -0.77 -3.80
N LEU A 86 18.50 -0.83 -3.27
CA LEU A 86 17.50 -1.82 -3.67
C LEU A 86 17.07 -1.68 -5.13
N ARG A 87 17.15 -0.49 -5.75
CA ARG A 87 16.82 -0.30 -7.18
C ARG A 87 17.85 -0.92 -8.12
N LEU A 88 19.06 -1.23 -7.63
CA LEU A 88 20.03 -1.96 -8.43
C LEU A 88 19.40 -3.29 -8.88
N ASP A 89 18.74 -4.03 -7.97
CA ASP A 89 18.01 -5.27 -8.30
C ASP A 89 16.51 -5.07 -8.03
N ALA A 90 15.76 -4.74 -9.07
CA ALA A 90 14.31 -4.59 -8.93
C ALA A 90 13.57 -5.92 -8.69
N ARG A 91 14.22 -7.07 -8.95
CA ARG A 91 13.60 -8.41 -8.86
C ARG A 91 13.94 -9.13 -7.56
N ARG A 92 15.19 -9.04 -7.12
CA ARG A 92 15.71 -9.81 -5.99
C ARG A 92 16.06 -8.91 -4.81
N LEU A 93 15.90 -9.42 -3.60
CA LEU A 93 16.38 -8.72 -2.40
C LEU A 93 17.87 -9.03 -2.16
N PRO A 94 18.60 -8.14 -1.47
CA PRO A 94 19.98 -8.41 -1.09
C PRO A 94 20.07 -9.43 0.04
N SER A 95 21.08 -10.30 0.00
CA SER A 95 21.47 -11.08 1.19
C SER A 95 22.03 -10.14 2.26
N VAL A 96 21.71 -10.40 3.52
CA VAL A 96 22.15 -9.59 4.66
C VAL A 96 23.13 -10.39 5.50
N PHE A 97 24.28 -9.78 5.82
CA PHE A 97 25.36 -10.35 6.60
C PHE A 97 25.58 -9.48 7.83
N VAL A 98 25.53 -10.07 9.02
CA VAL A 98 25.62 -9.33 10.27
C VAL A 98 26.68 -9.94 11.16
N ALA A 99 27.67 -9.11 11.52
CA ALA A 99 28.68 -9.45 12.51
C ALA A 99 28.15 -8.96 13.86
N LEU A 100 27.63 -9.87 14.67
CA LEU A 100 27.29 -9.52 16.05
C LEU A 100 28.61 -9.30 16.80
N GLY A 101 28.66 -8.23 17.59
CA GLY A 101 29.82 -7.96 18.44
C GLY A 101 30.03 -9.08 19.47
N GLU A 102 31.28 -9.21 19.95
CA GLU A 102 31.65 -10.24 20.94
C GLU A 102 30.99 -10.01 22.31
N THR A 103 30.46 -8.82 22.57
CA THR A 103 29.81 -8.44 23.83
C THR A 103 28.31 -8.24 23.66
N GLU A 104 27.52 -8.61 24.67
CA GLU A 104 26.07 -8.35 24.68
C GLU A 104 25.73 -6.86 24.52
N ALA A 105 26.57 -5.96 25.02
CA ALA A 105 26.37 -4.53 24.90
C ALA A 105 26.49 -4.07 23.44
N ALA A 106 27.43 -4.62 22.67
CA ALA A 106 27.57 -4.34 21.24
C ALA A 106 26.39 -4.91 20.44
N GLN A 107 25.91 -6.11 20.81
CA GLN A 107 24.73 -6.73 20.19
C GLN A 107 23.46 -5.91 20.42
N ARG A 108 23.20 -5.52 21.68
CA ARG A 108 22.05 -4.68 22.04
C ARG A 108 22.03 -3.32 21.32
N ARG A 109 23.19 -2.78 20.97
CA ARG A 109 23.29 -1.53 20.19
C ARG A 109 22.90 -1.71 18.73
N LEU A 110 23.10 -2.89 18.16
CA LEU A 110 22.78 -3.19 16.76
C LEU A 110 21.33 -3.62 16.56
N GLU A 111 20.71 -4.27 17.56
CA GLU A 111 19.39 -4.87 17.44
C GLU A 111 18.32 -3.91 16.84
N PRO A 112 18.16 -2.66 17.31
CA PRO A 112 17.15 -1.76 16.75
C PRO A 112 17.37 -1.45 15.26
N LEU A 113 18.64 -1.37 14.84
CA LEU A 113 18.98 -1.15 13.44
C LEU A 113 18.67 -2.38 12.58
N LEU A 114 18.95 -3.57 13.10
CA LEU A 114 18.68 -4.84 12.43
C LEU A 114 17.18 -5.08 12.28
N GLU A 115 16.41 -4.85 13.35
CA GLU A 115 14.94 -4.93 13.34
C GLU A 115 14.36 -3.98 12.29
N TRP A 116 14.84 -2.73 12.24
CA TRP A 116 14.43 -1.76 11.22
C TRP A 116 14.79 -2.24 9.81
N LEU A 117 16.02 -2.70 9.58
CA LEU A 117 16.49 -3.15 8.26
C LEU A 117 15.70 -4.34 7.75
N VAL A 118 15.50 -5.36 8.58
CA VAL A 118 14.72 -6.56 8.22
C VAL A 118 13.27 -6.19 7.94
N ALA A 119 12.67 -5.31 8.76
CA ALA A 119 11.32 -4.81 8.49
C ALA A 119 11.24 -4.10 7.14
N GLU A 120 12.16 -3.17 6.85
CA GLU A 120 12.19 -2.43 5.58
C GLU A 120 12.38 -3.36 4.37
N LEU A 121 13.28 -4.34 4.45
CA LEU A 121 13.44 -5.33 3.37
C LEU A 121 12.17 -6.15 3.15
N ARG A 122 11.49 -6.58 4.22
CA ARG A 122 10.21 -7.29 4.14
C ARG A 122 9.13 -6.41 3.48
N GLU A 123 9.03 -5.13 3.86
CA GLU A 123 8.10 -4.19 3.22
C GLU A 123 8.36 -4.04 1.73
N GLN A 124 9.62 -3.83 1.35
CA GLN A 124 10.01 -3.68 -0.06
C GLN A 124 9.74 -4.95 -0.86
N HIS A 125 9.96 -6.13 -0.28
CA HIS A 125 9.60 -7.39 -0.89
C HIS A 125 8.09 -7.50 -1.13
N ARG A 126 7.28 -7.23 -0.11
CA ARG A 126 5.82 -7.26 -0.22
C ARG A 126 5.33 -6.30 -1.29
N ALA A 127 5.86 -5.07 -1.32
CA ALA A 127 5.50 -4.08 -2.33
C ALA A 127 5.84 -4.55 -3.76
N ARG A 128 7.01 -5.18 -3.96
CA ARG A 128 7.41 -5.75 -5.26
C ARG A 128 6.52 -6.90 -5.68
N VAL A 129 6.25 -7.85 -4.79
CA VAL A 129 5.39 -9.02 -5.07
C VAL A 129 3.98 -8.57 -5.41
N THR A 130 3.41 -7.68 -4.59
CA THR A 130 2.07 -7.11 -4.83
C THR A 130 2.02 -6.44 -6.20
N ARG A 131 3.02 -5.63 -6.55
CA ARG A 131 3.10 -5.01 -7.88
C ARG A 131 3.19 -6.03 -9.00
N GLN A 132 4.00 -7.08 -8.85
CA GLN A 132 4.10 -8.14 -9.87
C GLN A 132 2.76 -8.87 -10.07
N GLN A 133 1.98 -9.03 -9.00
CA GLN A 133 0.69 -9.72 -9.03
C GLN A 133 -0.46 -8.82 -9.53
N ASP A 134 -0.54 -7.59 -9.04
CA ASP A 134 -1.75 -6.77 -9.15
C ASP A 134 -1.61 -5.55 -10.06
N ALA A 135 -0.40 -5.13 -10.46
CA ALA A 135 -0.22 -3.89 -11.21
C ALA A 135 -0.93 -3.87 -12.57
N PHE A 136 -1.07 -5.03 -13.23
CA PHE A 136 -1.90 -5.17 -14.41
C PHE A 136 -3.36 -4.81 -14.10
N ARG A 137 -3.94 -5.42 -13.06
CA ARG A 137 -5.31 -5.16 -12.63
C ARG A 137 -5.52 -3.73 -12.12
N TRP A 138 -4.54 -3.18 -11.39
CA TRP A 138 -4.54 -1.76 -11.00
C TRP A 138 -4.68 -0.87 -12.21
N GLN A 139 -3.85 -1.10 -13.24
CA GLN A 139 -3.92 -0.29 -14.45
C GLN A 139 -5.24 -0.51 -15.20
N GLN A 140 -5.73 -1.74 -15.32
CA GLN A 140 -7.05 -2.01 -15.92
C GLN A 140 -8.16 -1.23 -15.22
N HIS A 141 -8.19 -1.23 -13.88
CA HIS A 141 -9.18 -0.49 -13.10
C HIS A 141 -9.01 1.03 -13.26
N VAL A 142 -7.78 1.53 -13.24
CA VAL A 142 -7.47 2.95 -13.47
C VAL A 142 -8.03 3.41 -14.81
N LEU A 143 -7.78 2.66 -15.88
CA LEU A 143 -8.31 2.99 -17.22
C LEU A 143 -9.84 2.92 -17.25
N ALA A 144 -10.43 1.87 -16.67
CA ALA A 144 -11.88 1.71 -16.62
C ALA A 144 -12.57 2.82 -15.81
N ASN A 145 -11.91 3.35 -14.78
CA ASN A 145 -12.43 4.40 -13.91
C ASN A 145 -12.04 5.81 -14.34
N LEU A 146 -11.14 5.99 -15.31
CA LEU A 146 -10.52 7.28 -15.61
C LEU A 146 -11.54 8.40 -15.90
N ASP A 147 -12.54 8.11 -16.72
CA ASP A 147 -13.61 9.06 -17.06
C ASP A 147 -14.40 9.47 -15.82
N ALA A 148 -14.78 8.50 -14.99
CA ALA A 148 -15.55 8.75 -13.77
C ALA A 148 -14.69 9.47 -12.71
N TYR A 149 -13.40 9.14 -12.63
CA TYR A 149 -12.43 9.79 -11.77
C TYR A 149 -12.29 11.28 -12.12
N ALA A 150 -12.19 11.61 -13.41
CA ALA A 150 -12.10 12.99 -13.88
C ALA A 150 -13.39 13.79 -13.66
N GLN A 151 -14.55 13.15 -13.76
CA GLN A 151 -15.86 13.80 -13.62
C GLN A 151 -16.34 13.93 -12.18
N ARG A 152 -15.86 13.06 -11.28
CA ARG A 152 -16.38 12.94 -9.91
C ARG A 152 -15.29 12.93 -8.83
N PRO A 153 -14.32 13.87 -8.85
CA PRO A 153 -13.44 14.04 -7.71
C PRO A 153 -14.27 14.51 -6.50
N LEU A 154 -13.72 14.37 -5.29
CA LEU A 154 -14.28 15.04 -4.11
C LEU A 154 -14.37 16.56 -4.35
N PRO A 155 -15.57 17.18 -4.25
CA PRO A 155 -15.72 18.61 -4.48
C PRO A 155 -15.04 19.42 -3.38
N GLU A 156 -14.23 20.43 -3.73
CA GLU A 156 -13.51 21.23 -2.73
C GLU A 156 -14.45 21.92 -1.72
N GLN A 157 -15.68 22.25 -2.11
CA GLN A 157 -16.67 22.82 -1.19
C GLN A 157 -17.10 21.89 -0.04
N TRP A 158 -16.80 20.59 -0.13
CA TRP A 158 -17.06 19.66 0.99
C TRP A 158 -16.03 19.81 2.11
N ARG A 159 -14.90 20.49 1.90
CA ARG A 159 -13.91 20.72 2.95
C ARG A 159 -14.56 21.46 4.11
N GLY A 160 -14.53 20.84 5.30
CA GLY A 160 -15.18 21.41 6.49
C GLY A 160 -16.71 21.40 6.47
N ALA A 161 -17.36 20.79 5.48
CA ALA A 161 -18.83 20.80 5.36
C ALA A 161 -19.53 20.01 6.50
N LEU A 162 -18.81 19.15 7.20
CA LEU A 162 -19.27 18.42 8.38
C LEU A 162 -18.56 18.90 9.66
N ALA A 163 -18.07 20.15 9.66
CA ALA A 163 -17.36 20.75 10.79
C ALA A 163 -18.13 20.61 12.12
N GLY A 164 -17.45 20.09 13.13
CA GLY A 164 -17.99 19.93 14.49
C GLY A 164 -18.98 18.78 14.67
N LEU A 165 -19.28 18.00 13.61
CA LEU A 165 -20.02 16.76 13.77
C LEU A 165 -19.08 15.65 14.26
N PRO A 166 -19.49 14.86 15.27
CA PRO A 166 -18.77 13.66 15.66
C PRO A 166 -18.70 12.67 14.50
N ALA A 167 -17.59 11.96 14.36
CA ALA A 167 -17.43 10.90 13.36
C ALA A 167 -17.10 9.54 14.00
N ALA A 168 -17.66 8.48 13.46
CA ALA A 168 -17.26 7.10 13.72
C ALA A 168 -16.52 6.57 12.48
N VAL A 169 -15.25 6.23 12.63
CA VAL A 169 -14.42 5.65 11.56
C VAL A 169 -14.26 4.16 11.84
N CYS A 170 -14.82 3.34 10.97
CA CYS A 170 -14.96 1.91 11.16
C CYS A 170 -14.00 1.11 10.26
N GLY A 171 -13.04 0.43 10.88
CA GLY A 171 -12.20 -0.61 10.29
C GLY A 171 -12.86 -1.98 10.42
N ALA A 172 -12.23 -3.02 9.85
CA ALA A 172 -12.78 -4.37 9.82
C ALA A 172 -12.14 -5.34 10.83
N GLY A 173 -11.47 -4.81 11.86
CA GLY A 173 -10.83 -5.58 12.92
C GLY A 173 -11.85 -6.26 13.85
N PRO A 174 -11.50 -7.40 14.47
CA PRO A 174 -12.38 -8.14 15.37
C PRO A 174 -13.10 -7.32 16.46
N SER A 175 -12.50 -6.23 16.97
CA SER A 175 -13.15 -5.39 17.99
C SER A 175 -14.44 -4.71 17.51
N LEU A 176 -14.68 -4.66 16.20
CA LEU A 176 -15.90 -4.08 15.65
C LEU A 176 -17.15 -4.84 16.09
N ASP A 177 -17.09 -6.17 16.24
CA ASP A 177 -18.24 -6.98 16.67
C ASP A 177 -18.75 -6.55 18.07
N VAL A 178 -17.85 -6.08 18.93
CA VAL A 178 -18.18 -5.58 20.28
C VAL A 178 -18.66 -4.13 20.22
N SER A 179 -17.94 -3.29 19.49
CA SER A 179 -18.16 -1.84 19.50
C SER A 179 -19.30 -1.37 18.58
N ALA A 180 -19.67 -2.14 17.55
CA ALA A 180 -20.76 -1.81 16.63
C ALA A 180 -22.14 -1.75 17.31
N ALA A 181 -22.38 -2.56 18.34
CA ALA A 181 -23.63 -2.52 19.10
C ALA A 181 -23.84 -1.16 19.79
N ARG A 182 -22.76 -0.55 20.27
CA ARG A 182 -22.79 0.80 20.87
C ARG A 182 -22.95 1.88 19.79
N LEU A 183 -22.29 1.69 18.65
CA LEU A 183 -22.43 2.58 17.50
C LEU A 183 -23.86 2.61 16.95
N LEU A 184 -24.59 1.48 16.93
CA LEU A 184 -25.98 1.43 16.49
C LEU A 184 -26.86 2.41 17.26
N ALA A 185 -26.72 2.46 18.59
CA ALA A 185 -27.47 3.38 19.43
C ALA A 185 -27.11 4.85 19.15
N ALA A 186 -25.88 5.10 18.68
CA ALA A 186 -25.30 6.44 18.48
C ALA A 186 -25.27 6.91 17.03
N GLN A 187 -25.73 6.09 16.08
CA GLN A 187 -25.48 6.33 14.66
C GLN A 187 -26.12 7.64 14.15
N GLU A 188 -27.18 8.13 14.81
CA GLU A 188 -27.81 9.41 14.45
C GLU A 188 -27.03 10.62 15.00
N GLY A 189 -26.20 10.43 16.03
CA GLY A 189 -25.36 11.47 16.64
C GLY A 189 -23.95 11.59 16.04
N CYS A 190 -23.58 10.73 15.08
CA CYS A 190 -22.27 10.77 14.45
C CYS A 190 -22.31 10.35 12.98
N VAL A 191 -21.38 10.89 12.19
CA VAL A 191 -21.19 10.52 10.78
C VAL A 191 -20.38 9.22 10.72
N VAL A 192 -20.95 8.19 10.10
CA VAL A 192 -20.35 6.85 10.02
C VAL A 192 -19.55 6.70 8.73
N PHE A 193 -18.23 6.61 8.86
CA PHE A 193 -17.30 6.30 7.77
C PHE A 193 -16.85 4.85 7.90
N ALA A 194 -17.04 4.05 6.86
CA ALA A 194 -16.70 2.63 6.86
C ALA A 194 -15.62 2.31 5.81
N ALA A 195 -14.59 1.59 6.23
CA ALA A 195 -13.79 0.83 5.28
C ALA A 195 -14.66 -0.24 4.60
N ASP A 196 -14.41 -0.54 3.33
CA ASP A 196 -15.20 -1.50 2.54
C ASP A 196 -15.44 -2.85 3.24
N SER A 197 -14.43 -3.33 3.96
CA SER A 197 -14.47 -4.64 4.64
C SER A 197 -15.25 -4.60 5.94
N ALA A 198 -15.53 -3.41 6.50
CA ALA A 198 -16.35 -3.24 7.69
C ALA A 198 -17.85 -3.26 7.37
N LEU A 199 -18.24 -3.02 6.12
CA LEU A 199 -19.64 -2.81 5.72
C LEU A 199 -20.55 -3.98 6.05
N ARG A 200 -20.11 -5.23 5.85
CA ARG A 200 -20.89 -6.43 6.21
C ARG A 200 -21.08 -6.55 7.72
N THR A 201 -20.05 -6.25 8.51
CA THR A 201 -20.14 -6.28 9.97
C THR A 201 -21.11 -5.21 10.45
N LEU A 202 -20.95 -3.97 10.00
CA LEU A 202 -21.84 -2.87 10.36
C LEU A 202 -23.29 -3.21 10.03
N ALA A 203 -23.56 -3.71 8.82
CA ALA A 203 -24.90 -4.11 8.40
C ALA A 203 -25.50 -5.24 9.26
N ARG A 204 -24.69 -6.24 9.68
CA ARG A 204 -25.12 -7.29 10.60
C ARG A 204 -25.56 -6.75 11.97
N HIS A 205 -24.95 -5.65 12.40
CA HIS A 205 -25.33 -4.95 13.63
C HIS A 205 -26.37 -3.85 13.41
N GLY A 206 -26.92 -3.71 12.20
CA GLY A 206 -27.91 -2.68 11.86
C GLY A 206 -27.35 -1.25 11.75
N VAL A 207 -26.02 -1.09 11.74
CA VAL A 207 -25.35 0.21 11.58
C VAL A 207 -25.26 0.56 10.09
N ARG A 208 -25.70 1.76 9.75
CA ARG A 208 -25.63 2.27 8.37
C ARG A 208 -24.41 3.16 8.19
N ALA A 209 -23.68 2.95 7.09
CA ALA A 209 -22.55 3.78 6.74
C ALA A 209 -23.04 5.02 5.96
N ASP A 210 -22.68 6.21 6.43
CA ASP A 210 -22.91 7.46 5.69
C ASP A 210 -21.92 7.57 4.51
N PHE A 211 -20.67 7.14 4.74
CA PHE A 211 -19.62 7.02 3.73
C PHE A 211 -19.00 5.63 3.76
N ALA A 212 -18.86 4.99 2.61
CA ALA A 212 -17.97 3.86 2.43
C ALA A 212 -16.73 4.28 1.65
N VAL A 213 -15.57 3.82 2.06
CA VAL A 213 -14.31 4.00 1.34
C VAL A 213 -13.92 2.63 0.78
N SER A 214 -13.45 2.57 -0.46
CA SER A 214 -12.83 1.38 -1.04
C SER A 214 -11.68 1.78 -1.95
N ILE A 215 -10.48 1.29 -1.66
CA ILE A 215 -9.23 1.75 -2.32
C ILE A 215 -8.36 0.61 -2.84
N ASP A 216 -8.81 -0.64 -2.69
CA ASP A 216 -8.02 -1.84 -2.97
C ASP A 216 -8.66 -2.66 -4.10
N VAL A 217 -7.82 -3.10 -5.04
CA VAL A 217 -8.17 -3.87 -6.24
C VAL A 217 -8.89 -5.19 -5.93
N ALA A 218 -8.69 -5.77 -4.75
CA ALA A 218 -9.30 -7.03 -4.34
C ALA A 218 -10.73 -6.84 -3.79
N LYS A 219 -11.11 -5.61 -3.44
CA LYS A 219 -12.35 -5.26 -2.71
C LYS A 219 -13.53 -5.09 -3.65
N ARG A 220 -13.97 -6.20 -4.24
CA ARG A 220 -15.15 -6.21 -5.12
C ARG A 220 -16.42 -5.92 -4.31
N PRO A 221 -17.36 -5.13 -4.83
CA PRO A 221 -18.56 -4.76 -4.08
C PRO A 221 -19.39 -5.98 -3.66
N GLU A 222 -19.44 -7.04 -4.47
CA GLU A 222 -20.13 -8.30 -4.11
C GLU A 222 -19.64 -8.90 -2.80
N LYS A 223 -18.35 -8.70 -2.47
CA LYS A 223 -17.69 -9.26 -1.28
C LYS A 223 -17.70 -8.32 -0.08
N CYS A 224 -17.91 -7.03 -0.32
CA CYS A 224 -17.82 -5.98 0.69
C CYS A 224 -19.20 -5.46 1.10
N LEU A 225 -20.13 -5.33 0.17
CA LEU A 225 -21.49 -4.90 0.48
C LEU A 225 -22.25 -6.04 1.18
N PRO A 226 -23.22 -5.69 2.05
CA PRO A 226 -24.18 -6.66 2.54
C PRO A 226 -25.05 -7.20 1.40
N GLU A 227 -25.47 -8.47 1.49
CA GLU A 227 -26.36 -9.10 0.50
C GLU A 227 -27.78 -8.48 0.52
N SER A 228 -28.19 -8.02 1.69
CA SER A 228 -29.46 -7.35 1.95
C SER A 228 -29.26 -6.20 2.93
N GLY A 229 -30.01 -5.11 2.75
CA GLY A 229 -29.96 -3.94 3.63
C GLY A 229 -29.71 -2.65 2.84
N GLU A 230 -29.61 -1.55 3.57
CA GLU A 230 -29.34 -0.24 2.97
C GLU A 230 -27.88 -0.15 2.51
N LEU A 231 -27.69 0.36 1.29
CA LEU A 231 -26.37 0.70 0.77
C LEU A 231 -25.80 1.93 1.51
N PRO A 232 -24.48 2.11 1.51
CA PRO A 232 -23.87 3.31 2.05
C PRO A 232 -24.43 4.58 1.39
N GLY A 233 -24.56 5.65 2.16
CA GLY A 233 -25.06 6.94 1.66
C GLY A 233 -24.22 7.48 0.50
N ARG A 234 -22.90 7.40 0.60
CA ARG A 234 -21.93 7.72 -0.45
C ARG A 234 -20.79 6.71 -0.49
N VAL A 235 -20.22 6.49 -1.67
CA VAL A 235 -19.07 5.58 -1.87
C VAL A 235 -17.91 6.34 -2.48
N ILE A 236 -16.76 6.23 -1.82
CA ILE A 236 -15.52 6.94 -2.12
C ILE A 236 -14.50 5.92 -2.62
N LEU A 237 -14.08 6.07 -3.87
CA LEU A 237 -13.22 5.13 -4.57
C LEU A 237 -11.83 5.71 -4.87
N ALA A 238 -10.83 4.84 -4.94
CA ALA A 238 -9.60 5.12 -5.67
C ALA A 238 -9.79 4.78 -7.16
N ALA A 239 -8.93 5.30 -8.03
CA ALA A 239 -8.94 4.89 -9.45
C ALA A 239 -8.66 3.39 -9.63
N VAL A 240 -7.91 2.78 -8.71
CA VAL A 240 -7.60 1.34 -8.69
C VAL A 240 -8.73 0.45 -8.16
N SER A 241 -9.79 1.05 -7.59
CA SER A 241 -10.90 0.28 -7.02
C SER A 241 -11.68 -0.47 -8.10
N PRO A 242 -12.24 -1.67 -7.81
CA PRO A 242 -12.98 -2.45 -8.79
C PRO A 242 -14.10 -1.64 -9.47
N PRO A 243 -14.13 -1.54 -10.81
CA PRO A 243 -15.15 -0.79 -11.54
C PRO A 243 -16.58 -1.28 -11.26
N GLY A 244 -16.73 -2.52 -10.80
CA GLY A 244 -18.02 -3.09 -10.37
C GLY A 244 -18.75 -2.25 -9.32
N TRP A 245 -18.04 -1.47 -8.49
CA TRP A 245 -18.68 -0.55 -7.54
C TRP A 245 -19.63 0.44 -8.22
N ARG A 246 -19.31 0.88 -9.44
CA ARG A 246 -20.13 1.82 -10.22
C ARG A 246 -21.45 1.23 -10.70
N ALA A 247 -21.55 -0.10 -10.75
CA ALA A 247 -22.79 -0.79 -11.11
C ALA A 247 -23.69 -1.05 -9.88
N ARG A 248 -23.16 -0.84 -8.67
CA ARG A 248 -23.86 -1.13 -7.41
C ARG A 248 -24.32 0.13 -6.67
N VAL A 249 -23.83 1.29 -7.07
CA VAL A 249 -24.04 2.56 -6.38
C VAL A 249 -24.45 3.60 -7.41
N ASP A 250 -25.42 4.43 -7.04
CA ASP A 250 -25.84 5.55 -7.87
C ASP A 250 -24.65 6.44 -8.23
N ALA A 251 -24.62 6.86 -9.48
CA ALA A 251 -23.56 7.68 -10.03
C ALA A 251 -23.26 8.94 -9.20
N GLU A 252 -24.32 9.58 -8.68
CA GLU A 252 -24.34 10.79 -7.86
C GLU A 252 -23.77 10.55 -6.45
N LYS A 253 -23.88 9.33 -5.93
CA LYS A 253 -23.35 8.94 -4.62
C LYS A 253 -21.87 8.54 -4.66
N LEU A 254 -21.27 8.49 -5.85
CA LEU A 254 -19.90 8.04 -6.07
C LEU A 254 -18.93 9.21 -6.21
N ARG A 255 -17.81 9.15 -5.48
CA ARG A 255 -16.70 10.11 -5.58
C ARG A 255 -15.36 9.40 -5.64
N PHE A 256 -14.35 10.11 -6.11
CA PHE A 256 -12.99 9.61 -6.15
C PHE A 256 -12.04 10.39 -5.23
N VAL A 257 -11.13 9.64 -4.59
CA VAL A 257 -9.93 10.13 -3.90
C VAL A 257 -8.70 9.93 -4.78
N SER A 258 -7.67 10.72 -4.53
CA SER A 258 -6.40 10.62 -5.25
C SER A 258 -5.66 9.36 -4.82
N SER A 259 -5.33 8.48 -5.76
CA SER A 259 -4.61 7.23 -5.47
C SER A 259 -3.15 7.23 -5.94
N ARG A 260 -2.61 8.41 -6.29
CA ARG A 260 -1.21 8.63 -6.72
C ARG A 260 -0.69 7.60 -7.73
N GLN A 261 -1.51 7.27 -8.72
CA GLN A 261 -1.12 6.35 -9.80
C GLN A 261 -0.47 7.16 -10.92
N ILE A 262 0.54 6.59 -11.58
CA ILE A 262 1.29 7.27 -12.64
C ILE A 262 0.35 7.89 -13.69
N THR A 263 -0.66 7.13 -14.13
CA THR A 263 -1.65 7.57 -15.12
C THR A 263 -2.52 8.72 -14.60
N THR A 264 -3.01 8.66 -13.35
CA THR A 264 -3.87 9.70 -12.77
C THR A 264 -3.07 10.96 -12.43
N ASP A 265 -1.81 10.81 -12.03
CA ASP A 265 -0.92 11.94 -11.75
C ASP A 265 -0.52 12.65 -13.04
N TRP A 266 -0.28 11.88 -14.11
CA TRP A 266 -0.05 12.43 -15.44
C TRP A 266 -1.29 13.14 -16.00
N ALA A 267 -2.48 12.57 -15.80
CA ALA A 267 -3.74 13.23 -16.09
C ALA A 267 -3.87 14.55 -15.31
N THR A 268 -3.45 14.58 -14.04
CA THR A 268 -3.46 15.78 -13.20
C THR A 268 -2.57 16.89 -13.75
N GLN A 269 -1.35 16.55 -14.20
CA GLN A 269 -0.44 17.49 -14.86
C GLN A 269 -1.05 18.11 -16.12
N ARG A 270 -2.07 17.46 -16.70
CA ARG A 270 -2.80 17.91 -17.89
C ARG A 270 -4.18 18.47 -17.58
N ARG A 271 -4.33 19.13 -16.43
CA ARG A 271 -5.52 19.90 -16.02
C ARG A 271 -6.76 19.05 -15.68
N ILE A 272 -6.62 17.74 -15.46
CA ILE A 272 -7.66 16.97 -14.75
C ILE A 272 -7.49 17.25 -13.25
N PRO A 273 -8.52 17.75 -12.53
CA PRO A 273 -8.35 18.06 -11.10
C PRO A 273 -7.98 16.81 -10.29
N ALA A 274 -6.92 16.90 -9.49
CA ALA A 274 -6.64 15.87 -8.49
C ALA A 274 -7.66 16.00 -7.34
N PRO A 275 -8.24 14.88 -6.86
CA PRO A 275 -9.07 14.92 -5.67
C PRO A 275 -8.30 15.45 -4.45
N ALA A 276 -8.99 16.21 -3.61
CA ALA A 276 -8.41 16.91 -2.46
C ALA A 276 -7.90 15.98 -1.34
N VAL A 277 -8.47 14.78 -1.24
CA VAL A 277 -8.06 13.74 -0.28
C VAL A 277 -7.31 12.66 -1.03
N ALA A 278 -6.15 12.27 -0.49
CA ALA A 278 -5.35 11.17 -1.01
C ALA A 278 -5.60 9.89 -0.21
N VAL A 279 -5.47 8.76 -0.91
CA VAL A 279 -5.39 7.43 -0.30
C VAL A 279 -4.25 7.41 0.71
N ALA A 280 -4.55 6.87 1.88
CA ALA A 280 -3.60 6.58 2.94
C ALA A 280 -3.22 5.08 2.93
N GLU A 281 -2.59 4.61 4.00
CA GLU A 281 -1.96 3.29 4.07
C GLU A 281 -2.96 2.14 3.90
N ASN A 282 -4.15 2.32 4.48
CA ASN A 282 -5.27 1.41 4.27
C ASN A 282 -6.60 2.17 4.21
N CYS A 283 -7.66 1.40 3.99
CA CYS A 283 -8.99 1.92 3.78
C CYS A 283 -9.57 2.63 5.02
N GLY A 284 -9.27 2.12 6.23
CA GLY A 284 -9.69 2.74 7.50
C GLY A 284 -8.98 4.06 7.75
N VAL A 285 -7.67 4.14 7.46
CA VAL A 285 -6.92 5.39 7.58
C VAL A 285 -7.36 6.41 6.51
N THR A 286 -7.72 5.95 5.31
CA THR A 286 -8.28 6.85 4.28
C THR A 286 -9.64 7.40 4.70
N ALA A 287 -10.47 6.60 5.38
CA ALA A 287 -11.72 7.06 5.98
C ALA A 287 -11.50 8.09 7.11
N LEU A 288 -10.46 7.90 7.95
CA LEU A 288 -10.04 8.88 8.95
C LEU A 288 -9.63 10.22 8.31
N GLU A 289 -8.83 10.18 7.25
CA GLU A 289 -8.40 11.40 6.55
C GLU A 289 -9.58 12.11 5.86
N LEU A 290 -10.54 11.36 5.32
CA LEU A 290 -11.76 11.92 4.78
C LEU A 290 -12.60 12.61 5.87
N ALA A 291 -12.79 11.96 7.03
CA ALA A 291 -13.51 12.55 8.16
C ALA A 291 -12.84 13.84 8.64
N ARG A 292 -11.51 13.84 8.77
CA ARG A 292 -10.72 15.04 9.10
C ARG A 292 -10.90 16.15 8.06
N TRP A 293 -10.83 15.81 6.77
CA TRP A 293 -10.96 16.78 5.68
C TRP A 293 -12.36 17.41 5.62
N LEU A 294 -13.41 16.64 5.91
CA LEU A 294 -14.78 17.12 6.06
C LEU A 294 -14.99 17.95 7.34
N GLY A 295 -14.00 18.03 8.23
CA GLY A 295 -14.02 18.84 9.44
C GLY A 295 -14.63 18.16 10.67
N CYS A 296 -14.92 16.86 10.60
CA CYS A 296 -15.53 16.15 11.71
C CYS A 296 -14.65 16.22 12.98
N SER A 297 -15.28 16.46 14.12
CA SER A 297 -14.63 16.51 15.42
C SER A 297 -15.68 16.38 16.54
N PRO A 298 -15.47 15.53 17.56
CA PRO A 298 -14.39 14.56 17.70
C PRO A 298 -14.51 13.39 16.71
N ILE A 299 -13.42 12.63 16.52
CA ILE A 299 -13.38 11.42 15.68
C ILE A 299 -13.16 10.18 16.57
N TYR A 300 -13.97 9.16 16.40
CA TYR A 300 -13.89 7.90 17.15
C TYR A 300 -13.55 6.74 16.22
N LEU A 301 -12.54 5.96 16.58
CA LEU A 301 -12.11 4.78 15.83
C LEU A 301 -12.83 3.53 16.36
N PHE A 302 -13.35 2.71 15.45
CA PHE A 302 -14.04 1.45 15.74
C PHE A 302 -13.44 0.36 14.86
N GLY A 303 -13.03 -0.79 15.40
CA GLY A 303 -12.49 -1.88 14.57
C GLY A 303 -11.19 -1.56 13.83
N LEU A 304 -10.47 -0.49 14.17
CA LEU A 304 -9.12 -0.21 13.65
C LEU A 304 -8.07 -0.87 14.56
N ASP A 305 -8.12 -2.20 14.65
CA ASP A 305 -7.34 -2.94 15.66
C ASP A 305 -5.83 -2.91 15.37
N LEU A 306 -5.44 -2.94 14.09
CA LEU A 306 -4.04 -3.02 13.62
C LEU A 306 -3.18 -4.05 14.37
N ALA A 307 -3.82 -5.11 14.86
CA ALA A 307 -3.23 -6.19 15.63
C ALA A 307 -3.94 -7.50 15.30
N LEU A 308 -3.41 -8.61 15.81
CA LEU A 308 -4.10 -9.89 15.82
C LEU A 308 -4.91 -10.02 17.10
N SER A 309 -6.12 -10.58 16.98
CA SER A 309 -6.86 -11.07 18.14
C SER A 309 -6.86 -12.59 18.09
N GLY A 310 -6.04 -13.20 18.96
CA GLY A 310 -5.64 -14.60 18.82
C GLY A 310 -4.87 -14.81 17.52
N ARG A 311 -5.57 -15.25 16.47
CA ARG A 311 -5.02 -15.50 15.11
C ARG A 311 -5.80 -14.82 13.99
N GLN A 312 -6.75 -13.96 14.35
CA GLN A 312 -7.64 -13.29 13.39
C GLN A 312 -7.21 -11.85 13.14
N ARG A 313 -7.26 -11.45 11.86
CA ARG A 313 -7.02 -10.08 11.41
C ARG A 313 -8.29 -9.25 11.23
N HIS A 314 -9.42 -9.93 11.05
CA HIS A 314 -10.69 -9.32 10.67
C HIS A 314 -11.84 -10.03 11.36
N THR A 315 -12.99 -9.36 11.43
CA THR A 315 -14.26 -9.98 11.86
C THR A 315 -14.66 -11.16 10.98
N ALA A 316 -15.46 -12.06 11.52
CA ALA A 316 -15.97 -13.22 10.78
C ALA A 316 -16.94 -12.87 9.63
N ALA A 317 -17.39 -11.61 9.55
CA ALA A 317 -18.27 -11.13 8.48
C ALA A 317 -17.54 -10.82 7.18
N VAL A 318 -16.22 -10.63 7.24
CA VAL A 318 -15.41 -10.35 6.06
C VAL A 318 -15.28 -11.60 5.20
N ASP A 319 -15.50 -11.47 3.89
CA ASP A 319 -15.30 -12.56 2.96
C ASP A 319 -13.81 -12.94 2.92
N ALA A 320 -13.48 -14.12 3.45
CA ALA A 320 -12.11 -14.62 3.55
C ALA A 320 -11.42 -14.77 2.19
N THR A 321 -12.18 -14.93 1.09
CA THR A 321 -11.62 -15.06 -0.26
C THR A 321 -10.99 -13.76 -0.76
N ILE A 322 -11.32 -12.61 -0.16
CA ILE A 322 -10.63 -11.34 -0.41
C ILE A 322 -9.13 -11.46 -0.09
N TYR A 323 -8.80 -12.20 0.98
CA TYR A 323 -7.43 -12.32 1.49
C TYR A 323 -6.75 -13.64 1.16
N ALA A 324 -7.36 -14.48 0.31
CA ALA A 324 -6.82 -15.79 -0.06
C ALA A 324 -5.41 -15.72 -0.66
N ARG A 325 -5.03 -14.59 -1.25
CA ARG A 325 -3.71 -14.35 -1.84
C ARG A 325 -2.82 -13.42 -1.02
N SER A 326 -3.23 -13.07 0.21
CA SER A 326 -2.48 -12.14 1.06
C SER A 326 -1.15 -12.71 1.56
N GLY A 327 -0.93 -14.02 1.44
CA GLY A 327 0.26 -14.68 1.99
C GLY A 327 0.34 -14.63 3.51
N PHE A 328 -0.78 -14.31 4.18
CA PHE A 328 -0.87 -14.32 5.63
C PHE A 328 -0.83 -15.76 6.15
N ASP A 329 0.12 -16.00 7.03
CA ASP A 329 0.23 -17.21 7.82
C ASP A 329 -0.11 -16.87 9.27
N ALA A 330 -1.09 -17.56 9.85
CA ALA A 330 -1.52 -17.32 11.21
C ALA A 330 -0.55 -17.92 12.25
N GLU A 331 0.34 -18.82 11.82
CA GLU A 331 1.31 -19.51 12.68
C GLU A 331 2.67 -18.81 12.71
N GLN A 332 2.93 -17.88 11.80
CA GLN A 332 4.20 -17.15 11.79
C GLN A 332 4.29 -16.20 12.98
N GLU A 333 5.52 -15.90 13.39
CA GLU A 333 5.76 -14.86 14.40
C GLU A 333 5.55 -13.46 13.81
N PHE A 334 4.91 -12.60 14.61
CA PHE A 334 4.60 -11.22 14.24
C PHE A 334 5.33 -10.25 15.17
N PRO A 335 5.72 -9.07 14.68
CA PRO A 335 6.21 -8.00 15.53
C PRO A 335 5.20 -7.62 16.61
N GLU A 336 5.70 -7.34 17.81
CA GLU A 336 4.91 -6.84 18.94
C GLU A 336 4.87 -5.30 18.92
N VAL A 337 3.70 -4.73 19.21
CA VAL A 337 3.49 -3.28 19.40
C VAL A 337 2.72 -3.03 20.69
N PRO A 338 2.82 -1.84 21.32
CA PRO A 338 2.04 -1.55 22.52
C PRO A 338 0.53 -1.78 22.29
N GLY A 339 -0.16 -2.42 23.24
CA GLY A 339 -1.61 -2.68 23.16
C GLY A 339 -2.45 -1.62 23.86
N ASN A 340 -3.73 -1.48 23.47
CA ASN A 340 -4.65 -0.54 24.13
C ASN A 340 -4.83 -0.86 25.63
N TRP A 341 -4.88 -2.15 25.97
CA TRP A 341 -5.15 -2.66 27.33
C TRP A 341 -4.13 -3.69 27.79
N GLU A 342 -3.22 -4.09 26.91
CA GLU A 342 -2.15 -5.08 27.17
C GLU A 342 -0.78 -4.42 26.95
N PRO A 343 0.28 -4.87 27.65
CA PRO A 343 1.62 -4.29 27.48
C PRO A 343 2.11 -4.32 26.03
N SER A 344 1.82 -5.41 25.31
CA SER A 344 2.05 -5.55 23.88
C SER A 344 1.02 -6.45 23.23
N VAL A 345 0.85 -6.30 21.92
CA VAL A 345 0.04 -7.16 21.07
C VAL A 345 0.77 -7.44 19.74
N PRO A 346 0.61 -8.65 19.17
CA PRO A 346 1.19 -8.97 17.87
C PRO A 346 0.48 -8.23 16.74
N THR A 347 1.24 -7.65 15.81
CA THR A 347 0.69 -6.94 14.65
C THR A 347 1.13 -7.53 13.31
N HIS A 348 0.13 -7.74 12.44
CA HIS A 348 0.35 -8.10 11.04
C HIS A 348 0.55 -6.86 10.12
N ALA A 349 0.35 -5.66 10.67
CA ALA A 349 0.25 -4.40 9.96
C ALA A 349 1.21 -3.35 10.54
N LEU A 350 2.44 -3.77 10.88
CA LEU A 350 3.45 -2.90 11.50
C LEU A 350 3.68 -1.60 10.74
N GLY A 351 3.77 -1.66 9.40
CA GLY A 351 3.91 -0.47 8.54
C GLY A 351 2.74 0.49 8.71
N ASP A 352 1.51 0.00 8.58
CA ASP A 352 0.27 0.78 8.75
C ASP A 352 0.18 1.39 10.16
N TRP A 353 0.56 0.63 11.20
CA TRP A 353 0.55 1.11 12.59
C TRP A 353 1.54 2.26 12.79
N ARG A 354 2.78 2.14 12.30
CA ARG A 354 3.78 3.21 12.36
C ARG A 354 3.32 4.46 11.61
N ALA A 355 2.79 4.28 10.41
CA ALA A 355 2.34 5.38 9.58
C ALA A 355 1.10 6.07 10.16
N LEU A 356 0.15 5.32 10.73
CA LEU A 356 -1.00 5.87 11.41
C LEU A 356 -0.58 6.67 12.66
N ASN A 357 0.37 6.20 13.47
CA ASN A 357 0.89 6.98 14.59
C ASN A 357 1.55 8.29 14.14
N ALA A 358 2.40 8.23 13.10
CA ALA A 358 3.02 9.43 12.53
C ALA A 358 1.96 10.44 12.02
N ARG A 359 0.86 9.94 11.46
CA ARG A 359 -0.27 10.76 11.00
C ARG A 359 -1.06 11.35 12.17
N LEU A 360 -1.38 10.53 13.17
CA LEU A 360 -2.10 10.95 14.38
C LEU A 360 -1.32 12.00 15.17
N ALA A 361 0.02 11.98 15.15
CA ALA A 361 0.84 13.04 15.74
C ALA A 361 0.56 14.44 15.16
N THR A 362 -0.04 14.53 13.96
CA THR A 362 -0.44 15.81 13.34
C THR A 362 -1.87 16.26 13.70
N PHE A 363 -2.61 15.48 14.49
CA PHE A 363 -3.95 15.84 14.96
C PHE A 363 -3.85 16.68 16.25
N PRO A 364 -4.77 17.62 16.48
CA PRO A 364 -4.87 18.28 17.77
C PRO A 364 -5.13 17.24 18.87
N ALA A 365 -4.42 17.35 20.00
CA ALA A 365 -4.57 16.42 21.12
C ALA A 365 -6.03 16.35 21.60
N GLY A 366 -6.49 15.14 21.90
CA GLY A 366 -7.87 14.90 22.36
C GLY A 366 -8.94 14.87 21.27
N THR A 367 -8.58 15.05 20.00
CA THR A 367 -9.55 15.01 18.88
C THR A 367 -9.96 13.58 18.50
N VAL A 368 -9.10 12.59 18.76
CA VAL A 368 -9.31 11.21 18.34
C VAL A 368 -9.46 10.28 19.54
N GLY A 369 -10.61 9.62 19.64
CA GLY A 369 -10.86 8.52 20.59
C GLY A 369 -10.73 7.16 19.90
N ASN A 370 -10.19 6.17 20.60
CA ASN A 370 -10.08 4.79 20.12
C ASN A 370 -11.04 3.89 20.91
N VAL A 371 -12.19 3.55 20.31
CA VAL A 371 -13.30 2.81 20.94
C VAL A 371 -13.20 1.31 20.63
N THR A 372 -12.00 0.76 20.81
CA THR A 372 -11.70 -0.65 20.58
C THR A 372 -11.44 -1.36 21.91
N ASP A 373 -12.05 -2.53 22.12
CA ASP A 373 -11.87 -3.33 23.34
C ASP A 373 -10.54 -4.09 23.40
N ARG A 374 -9.74 -4.03 22.32
CA ARG A 374 -8.45 -4.70 22.13
C ARG A 374 -7.63 -3.99 21.07
N GLY A 375 -6.53 -4.60 20.65
CA GLY A 375 -5.72 -4.15 19.51
C GLY A 375 -4.58 -3.21 19.89
N ALA A 376 -3.89 -2.72 18.87
CA ALA A 376 -2.71 -1.88 19.02
C ALA A 376 -3.08 -0.51 19.59
N ARG A 377 -2.24 -0.02 20.49
CA ARG A 377 -2.29 1.34 21.02
C ARG A 377 -1.87 2.32 19.94
N LEU A 378 -2.66 3.38 19.82
CA LEU A 378 -2.39 4.48 18.90
C LEU A 378 -1.99 5.72 19.68
N GLU A 379 -0.88 6.32 19.28
CA GLU A 379 -0.39 7.57 19.86
C GLU A 379 -1.33 8.73 19.53
N ASN A 380 -1.37 9.73 20.42
CA ASN A 380 -2.27 10.88 20.32
C ASN A 380 -3.77 10.51 20.21
N THR A 381 -4.15 9.34 20.73
CA THR A 381 -5.55 8.93 20.90
C THR A 381 -5.86 8.65 22.37
N CYS A 382 -7.14 8.74 22.73
CA CYS A 382 -7.63 8.27 24.02
C CYS A 382 -8.26 6.89 23.83
N ALA A 383 -7.71 5.84 24.46
CA ALA A 383 -8.35 4.52 24.48
C ALA A 383 -9.59 4.56 25.39
N ILE A 384 -10.73 4.14 24.86
CA ILE A 384 -12.04 4.20 25.51
C ILE A 384 -12.67 2.81 25.40
N ARG A 385 -13.08 2.21 26.51
CA ARG A 385 -13.79 0.93 26.42
C ARG A 385 -15.17 1.16 25.78
N PRO A 386 -15.68 0.26 24.93
CA PRO A 386 -16.96 0.47 24.26
C PRO A 386 -18.14 0.74 25.21
N ASP A 387 -18.13 0.18 26.41
CA ASP A 387 -19.13 0.41 27.45
C ASP A 387 -19.00 1.75 28.19
N GLU A 388 -17.80 2.34 28.19
CA GLU A 388 -17.49 3.66 28.74
C GLU A 388 -17.64 4.80 27.71
N TRP A 389 -17.80 4.45 26.43
CA TRP A 389 -17.95 5.44 25.37
C TRP A 389 -19.27 6.21 25.52
N VAL A 390 -19.14 7.50 25.85
CA VAL A 390 -20.26 8.42 25.96
C VAL A 390 -20.69 8.85 24.57
N MET A 391 -21.93 8.50 24.22
CA MET A 391 -22.51 8.80 22.94
C MET A 391 -22.63 10.33 22.75
N PRO A 392 -22.21 10.87 21.62
CA PRO A 392 -22.48 12.27 21.33
C PRO A 392 -24.00 12.52 21.26
N PRO A 393 -24.48 13.71 21.66
CA PRO A 393 -25.88 14.07 21.49
C PRO A 393 -26.27 14.03 20.01
N ALA A 394 -27.56 13.86 19.73
CA ALA A 394 -28.07 13.97 18.37
C ALA A 394 -27.68 15.33 17.77
N VAL A 395 -27.20 15.30 16.54
CA VAL A 395 -26.80 16.47 15.76
C VAL A 395 -27.61 16.50 14.47
N ASP A 396 -27.60 17.64 13.76
CA ASP A 396 -28.28 17.80 12.46
C ASP A 396 -27.56 17.04 11.32
N LYS A 397 -27.13 15.80 11.58
CA LYS A 397 -26.37 14.94 10.66
C LYS A 397 -27.06 14.82 9.31
N ALA A 398 -28.34 14.45 9.31
CA ALA A 398 -29.11 14.20 8.09
C ALA A 398 -29.19 15.46 7.20
N VAL A 399 -29.40 16.63 7.82
CA VAL A 399 -29.43 17.92 7.10
C VAL A 399 -28.07 18.23 6.49
N ARG A 400 -26.98 18.06 7.25
CA ARG A 400 -25.62 18.34 6.78
C ARG A 400 -25.16 17.38 5.70
N LEU A 401 -25.53 16.11 5.78
CA LEU A 401 -25.25 15.12 4.73
C LEU A 401 -26.06 15.39 3.46
N ALA A 402 -27.33 15.78 3.59
CA ALA A 402 -28.17 16.15 2.45
C ALA A 402 -27.67 17.44 1.75
N ALA A 403 -27.09 18.37 2.51
CA ALA A 403 -26.50 19.60 1.99
C ALA A 403 -25.15 19.40 1.28
N LEU A 404 -24.57 18.18 1.28
CA LEU A 404 -23.41 17.88 0.46
C LEU A 404 -23.84 17.85 -1.00
N GLU A 405 -23.78 19.02 -1.65
CA GLU A 405 -24.16 19.17 -3.04
C GLU A 405 -23.27 18.35 -3.96
N ASP A 406 -23.91 17.79 -4.98
CA ASP A 406 -23.25 17.20 -6.13
C ASP A 406 -22.88 18.32 -7.11
N ALA A 407 -21.85 19.12 -6.80
CA ALA A 407 -21.26 19.92 -7.87
C ALA A 407 -20.59 18.94 -8.85
N GLY A 408 -21.25 18.72 -9.99
CA GLY A 408 -20.57 18.23 -11.16
C GLY A 408 -19.43 19.18 -11.45
N VAL A 409 -18.19 18.68 -11.40
CA VAL A 409 -17.07 19.46 -11.91
C VAL A 409 -17.36 19.67 -13.39
N SER A 410 -17.43 20.94 -13.81
CA SER A 410 -17.54 21.28 -15.23
C SER A 410 -16.45 20.50 -15.97
N PRO A 411 -16.78 19.70 -17.00
CA PRO A 411 -15.84 18.74 -17.58
C PRO A 411 -14.58 19.49 -17.98
N ALA A 412 -13.53 19.34 -17.18
CA ALA A 412 -12.23 19.91 -17.50
C ALA A 412 -11.77 19.30 -18.82
N THR A 413 -10.98 20.07 -19.56
CA THR A 413 -10.43 19.82 -20.91
C THR A 413 -9.57 18.54 -21.02
N GLY A 414 -10.13 17.38 -20.67
CA GLY A 414 -9.48 16.07 -20.69
C GLY A 414 -9.44 15.41 -22.06
N SER A 415 -10.09 16.00 -23.07
CA SER A 415 -10.13 15.51 -24.45
C SER A 415 -8.73 15.25 -25.02
N GLU A 416 -7.75 16.12 -24.72
CA GLU A 416 -6.40 15.96 -25.27
C GLU A 416 -5.64 14.81 -24.59
N THR A 417 -5.73 14.70 -23.26
CA THR A 417 -5.14 13.60 -22.49
C THR A 417 -5.75 12.25 -22.88
N ALA A 418 -7.08 12.19 -23.02
CA ALA A 418 -7.79 11.00 -23.47
C ALA A 418 -7.38 10.63 -24.90
N ALA A 419 -7.28 11.61 -25.82
CA ALA A 419 -6.81 11.37 -27.18
C ALA A 419 -5.35 10.87 -27.22
N GLU A 420 -4.47 11.37 -26.35
CA GLU A 420 -3.08 10.91 -26.26
C GLU A 420 -2.98 9.49 -25.71
N LEU A 421 -3.73 9.18 -24.64
CA LEU A 421 -3.87 7.81 -24.13
C LEU A 421 -4.40 6.85 -25.21
N ARG A 422 -5.41 7.28 -25.97
CA ARG A 422 -5.98 6.51 -27.09
C ARG A 422 -4.93 6.20 -28.15
N ARG A 423 -4.18 7.21 -28.60
CA ARG A 423 -3.08 7.04 -29.55
C ARG A 423 -2.01 6.08 -29.03
N CYS A 424 -1.71 6.09 -27.74
CA CYS A 424 -0.80 5.10 -27.15
C CYS A 424 -1.36 3.69 -27.25
N GLY A 425 -2.64 3.50 -26.94
CA GLY A 425 -3.34 2.24 -27.10
C GLY A 425 -3.29 1.70 -28.53
N GLU A 426 -3.64 2.54 -29.50
CA GLU A 426 -3.61 2.20 -30.94
C GLU A 426 -2.20 1.82 -31.41
N ARG A 427 -1.18 2.60 -31.03
CA ARG A 427 0.23 2.30 -31.38
C ARG A 427 0.68 0.97 -30.78
N LEU A 428 0.35 0.70 -29.52
CA LEU A 428 0.72 -0.54 -28.84
C LEU A 428 0.00 -1.75 -29.45
N ASP A 429 -1.31 -1.63 -29.71
CA ASP A 429 -2.11 -2.72 -30.28
C ASP A 429 -1.62 -3.08 -31.69
N ALA A 430 -1.27 -2.08 -32.50
CA ALA A 430 -0.68 -2.29 -33.83
C ALA A 430 0.70 -2.98 -33.79
N ALA A 431 1.48 -2.78 -32.72
CA ALA A 431 2.80 -3.39 -32.56
C ALA A 431 2.78 -4.81 -31.98
N LEU A 432 1.68 -5.25 -31.36
CA LEU A 432 1.58 -6.56 -30.72
C LEU A 432 1.86 -7.75 -31.65
N PRO A 433 1.36 -7.81 -32.90
CA PRO A 433 1.66 -8.91 -33.79
C PRO A 433 3.17 -9.08 -34.04
N GLU A 434 3.88 -7.96 -34.22
CA GLU A 434 5.33 -7.96 -34.39
C GLU A 434 6.05 -8.40 -33.11
N LEU A 435 5.66 -7.88 -31.95
CA LEU A 435 6.23 -8.30 -30.66
C LEU A 435 6.05 -9.81 -30.39
N ARG A 436 4.89 -10.37 -30.76
CA ARG A 436 4.62 -11.81 -30.68
C ARG A 436 5.48 -12.60 -31.64
N ALA A 437 5.68 -12.11 -32.87
CA ALA A 437 6.57 -12.73 -33.84
C ALA A 437 8.03 -12.75 -33.34
N VAL A 438 8.50 -11.63 -32.76
CA VAL A 438 9.84 -11.53 -32.15
C VAL A 438 10.01 -12.52 -31.00
N LEU A 439 9.01 -12.68 -30.14
CA LEU A 439 9.04 -13.70 -29.08
C LEU A 439 9.11 -15.12 -29.67
N ALA A 440 8.33 -15.41 -30.71
CA ALA A 440 8.30 -16.73 -31.33
C ALA A 440 9.61 -17.12 -32.02
N SER A 441 10.28 -16.16 -32.69
CA SER A 441 11.51 -16.43 -33.45
C SER A 441 12.79 -16.23 -32.63
N GLY A 442 12.82 -15.21 -31.77
CA GLY A 442 14.01 -14.77 -31.03
C GLY A 442 13.96 -15.02 -29.52
N GLY A 443 12.85 -15.50 -29.00
CA GLY A 443 12.66 -15.84 -27.59
C GLY A 443 12.58 -14.63 -26.65
N PRO A 444 12.56 -14.91 -25.32
CA PRO A 444 12.48 -13.91 -24.25
C PRO A 444 13.43 -12.71 -24.37
N ALA A 445 14.70 -12.97 -24.67
CA ALA A 445 15.72 -11.91 -24.72
C ALA A 445 15.45 -10.94 -25.87
N ALA A 446 15.02 -11.44 -27.03
CA ALA A 446 14.71 -10.60 -28.20
C ALA A 446 13.49 -9.72 -27.94
N VAL A 447 12.40 -10.28 -27.38
CA VAL A 447 11.20 -9.48 -27.09
C VAL A 447 11.45 -8.46 -25.97
N ALA A 448 12.27 -8.80 -24.97
CA ALA A 448 12.68 -7.85 -23.93
C ALA A 448 13.40 -6.63 -24.53
N VAL A 449 14.31 -6.85 -25.49
CA VAL A 449 14.97 -5.76 -26.22
C VAL A 449 13.97 -4.95 -27.05
N ALA A 450 13.05 -5.62 -27.76
CA ALA A 450 12.04 -4.95 -28.57
C ALA A 450 11.06 -4.09 -27.75
N LEU A 451 10.79 -4.44 -26.49
CA LEU A 451 9.91 -3.67 -25.59
C LEU A 451 10.59 -2.45 -24.95
N ARG A 452 11.93 -2.38 -24.88
CA ARG A 452 12.64 -1.28 -24.21
C ARG A 452 12.30 0.11 -24.77
N PRO A 453 12.29 0.34 -26.10
CA PRO A 453 11.94 1.65 -26.65
C PRO A 453 10.52 2.09 -26.29
N TRP A 454 9.58 1.15 -26.16
CA TRP A 454 8.20 1.43 -25.79
C TRP A 454 8.07 1.95 -24.36
N LEU A 455 8.82 1.39 -23.40
CA LEU A 455 8.84 1.91 -22.03
C LEU A 455 9.72 3.15 -21.86
N ALA A 456 10.68 3.38 -22.77
CA ALA A 456 11.47 4.60 -22.80
C ALA A 456 10.67 5.82 -23.31
N ASP A 457 9.65 5.60 -24.14
CA ASP A 457 8.66 6.62 -24.48
C ASP A 457 7.87 7.02 -23.22
N ALA A 458 8.11 8.24 -22.74
CA ALA A 458 7.53 8.73 -21.49
C ALA A 458 6.00 8.75 -21.50
N THR A 459 5.37 8.97 -22.65
CA THR A 459 3.91 8.97 -22.78
C THR A 459 3.39 7.54 -22.66
N ILE A 460 4.00 6.59 -23.37
CA ILE A 460 3.59 5.17 -23.30
C ILE A 460 3.83 4.59 -21.91
N GLY A 461 5.00 4.87 -21.30
CA GLY A 461 5.28 4.44 -19.93
C GLY A 461 4.24 4.96 -18.94
N ARG A 462 3.79 6.20 -19.08
CA ARG A 462 2.72 6.78 -18.25
C ARG A 462 1.34 6.21 -18.55
N ALA A 463 1.03 5.93 -19.81
CA ALA A 463 -0.22 5.30 -20.25
C ALA A 463 -0.35 3.85 -19.75
N LEU A 464 0.76 3.12 -19.66
CA LEU A 464 0.83 1.78 -19.07
C LEU A 464 0.87 1.83 -17.53
N GLY A 465 1.21 2.97 -16.94
CA GLY A 465 1.11 3.25 -15.52
C GLY A 465 1.70 2.17 -14.63
N ALA A 466 0.87 1.58 -13.76
CA ALA A 466 1.33 0.54 -12.83
C ALA A 466 1.91 -0.68 -13.57
N TYR A 467 1.35 -1.06 -14.71
CA TYR A 467 1.82 -2.19 -15.51
C TYR A 467 3.24 -1.97 -16.06
N ALA A 468 3.62 -0.72 -16.38
CA ALA A 468 5.00 -0.42 -16.76
C ALA A 468 5.96 -0.83 -15.63
N LEU A 469 5.62 -0.57 -14.36
CA LEU A 469 6.44 -0.96 -13.22
C LEU A 469 6.48 -2.49 -12.97
N LYS A 470 5.47 -3.24 -13.46
CA LYS A 470 5.51 -4.72 -13.49
C LYS A 470 6.46 -5.22 -14.57
N LEU A 471 6.45 -4.60 -15.75
CA LEU A 471 7.22 -5.02 -16.92
C LEU A 471 8.70 -4.64 -16.83
N MET A 472 9.03 -3.43 -16.35
CA MET A 472 10.40 -2.89 -16.30
C MET A 472 11.46 -3.84 -15.71
N PRO A 473 11.22 -4.53 -14.58
CA PRO A 473 12.22 -5.43 -14.00
C PRO A 473 12.65 -6.57 -14.94
N HIS A 474 11.77 -6.99 -15.87
CA HIS A 474 12.02 -8.08 -16.81
C HIS A 474 12.78 -7.64 -18.05
N LEU A 475 12.81 -6.33 -18.34
CA LEU A 475 13.52 -5.78 -19.50
C LEU A 475 15.03 -5.65 -19.28
N LEU A 476 15.50 -5.80 -18.04
CA LEU A 476 16.91 -5.70 -17.66
C LEU A 476 17.59 -7.08 -17.64
N PRO A 477 18.83 -7.21 -18.13
CA PRO A 477 19.58 -8.46 -18.03
C PRO A 477 19.86 -8.88 -16.57
N PRO A 478 19.95 -10.19 -16.27
CA PRO A 478 19.63 -11.30 -17.17
C PRO A 478 18.12 -11.38 -17.43
N THR A 479 17.71 -11.67 -18.68
CA THR A 479 16.30 -11.92 -18.99
C THR A 479 15.85 -13.22 -18.33
N GLU A 480 14.75 -13.18 -17.59
CA GLU A 480 14.17 -14.34 -16.89
C GLU A 480 12.79 -14.69 -17.47
N GLY A 481 12.30 -15.89 -17.16
CA GLY A 481 11.03 -16.39 -17.65
C GLY A 481 11.13 -17.08 -19.01
N ASP A 482 10.29 -18.09 -19.21
CA ASP A 482 10.19 -18.83 -20.47
C ASP A 482 9.27 -18.13 -21.47
N ALA A 483 9.13 -18.68 -22.68
CA ALA A 483 8.28 -18.09 -23.71
C ALA A 483 6.81 -17.95 -23.25
N THR A 484 6.31 -18.86 -22.41
CA THR A 484 4.96 -18.82 -21.85
C THR A 484 4.77 -17.61 -20.93
N PHE A 485 5.73 -17.35 -20.03
CA PHE A 485 5.73 -16.18 -19.16
C PHE A 485 5.69 -14.88 -19.96
N TRP A 486 6.53 -14.76 -20.99
CA TRP A 486 6.58 -13.58 -21.86
C TRP A 486 5.32 -13.42 -22.70
N SER A 487 4.72 -14.53 -23.18
CA SER A 487 3.43 -14.49 -23.85
C SER A 487 2.34 -13.92 -22.93
N GLY A 488 2.31 -14.33 -21.65
CA GLY A 488 1.37 -13.79 -20.67
C GLY A 488 1.54 -12.27 -20.45
N LEU A 489 2.78 -11.77 -20.42
CA LEU A 489 3.03 -10.33 -20.37
C LEU A 489 2.48 -9.62 -21.63
N LEU A 490 2.69 -10.18 -22.82
CA LEU A 490 2.14 -9.61 -24.07
C LEU A 490 0.61 -9.67 -24.15
N ASP A 491 -0.03 -10.69 -23.55
CA ASP A 491 -1.48 -10.77 -23.43
C ASP A 491 -2.02 -9.65 -22.55
N GLU A 492 -1.43 -9.43 -21.37
CA GLU A 492 -1.75 -8.32 -20.47
C GLU A 492 -1.55 -6.95 -21.15
N LEU A 493 -0.43 -6.77 -21.87
CA LEU A 493 -0.17 -5.57 -22.65
C LEU A 493 -1.26 -5.36 -23.72
N GLY A 494 -1.69 -6.45 -24.36
CA GLY A 494 -2.77 -6.43 -25.34
C GLY A 494 -4.10 -5.96 -24.77
N GLU A 495 -4.49 -6.48 -23.61
CA GLU A 495 -5.71 -6.02 -22.93
C GLU A 495 -5.64 -4.53 -22.58
N LEU A 496 -4.50 -4.06 -22.07
CA LEU A 496 -4.33 -2.62 -21.75
C LEU A 496 -4.32 -1.75 -22.99
N SER A 497 -3.69 -2.18 -24.08
CA SER A 497 -3.63 -1.42 -25.34
C SER A 497 -5.02 -1.19 -25.92
N ARG A 498 -5.88 -2.22 -25.92
CA ARG A 498 -7.29 -2.11 -26.34
C ARG A 498 -8.11 -1.24 -25.38
N ALA A 499 -7.89 -1.37 -24.08
CA ALA A 499 -8.57 -0.52 -23.09
C ALA A 499 -8.22 0.97 -23.28
N LEU A 500 -6.94 1.27 -23.54
CA LEU A 500 -6.46 2.61 -23.88
C LEU A 500 -7.10 3.12 -25.18
N ALA A 501 -7.08 2.31 -26.24
CA ALA A 501 -7.68 2.65 -27.53
C ALA A 501 -9.20 2.88 -27.47
N ALA A 502 -9.87 2.34 -26.45
CA ALA A 502 -11.31 2.49 -26.23
C ALA A 502 -11.71 3.69 -25.34
N LEU A 503 -10.75 4.43 -24.75
CA LEU A 503 -11.02 5.61 -23.93
C LEU A 503 -11.77 6.67 -24.72
N ARG A 504 -12.77 7.32 -24.12
CA ARG A 504 -13.70 8.25 -24.81
C ARG A 504 -13.25 9.71 -24.77
#